data_AF-M0NC77-F1
#
_entry.id   AF-M0NC77-F1
#
_cell.length_a   1.000
_cell.length_b   1.000
_cell.length_c   1.000
_cell.angle_alpha   90.00
_cell.angle_beta   90.00
_cell.angle_gamma   90.00
#
_symmetry.space_group_name_H-M   'P 1'
#
loop_
_entity.id
_entity.type
_entity.pdbx_description
1 polymer ?
#
loop_
_entity_poly.entity_id
_entity_poly.type
_entity_poly.pdbx_seq_one_letter_code
_entity_poly.pdbx_strand_id
1 'polypeptide(L)'
;MATRFAPTHVRSAIAVVETDHERTITERDAFARFADCVSEFEVSSVDLHPDHAQQAPAQTLVAPETAARAKSPLARVRDAYRDTVMGVPHYDEEYDDSLPESLTGEFSPEVAAAVLTSEQLTPHLRDRLIDATHRARESRR
;
A
#
# COMPACT_ATOMS: atom_id res chain seq x y z
N MET A 1 1.62 24.85 -49.57
CA MET A 1 1.35 24.91 -48.12
C MET A 1 0.43 23.76 -47.77
N ALA A 2 0.89 22.74 -47.05
CA ALA A 2 0.04 21.62 -46.63
C ALA A 2 -0.43 21.88 -45.20
N THR A 3 -1.68 22.35 -45.05
CA THR A 3 -2.32 22.45 -43.74
C THR A 3 -2.73 21.05 -43.32
N ARG A 4 -1.90 20.41 -42.48
CA ARG A 4 -2.19 19.09 -41.92
C ARG A 4 -3.29 19.26 -40.87
N PHE A 5 -4.54 19.07 -41.29
CA PHE A 5 -5.69 19.04 -40.40
C PHE A 5 -5.57 17.74 -39.58
N ALA A 6 -5.04 17.81 -38.37
CA ALA A 6 -5.29 16.74 -37.40
C ALA A 6 -6.79 16.82 -37.06
N PRO A 7 -7.62 15.84 -37.43
CA PRO A 7 -9.03 15.87 -37.09
C PRO A 7 -9.17 15.93 -35.57
N THR A 8 -10.15 16.69 -35.07
CA THR A 8 -10.40 16.89 -33.63
C THR A 8 -10.43 15.58 -32.84
N HIS A 9 -10.92 14.50 -33.44
CA HIS A 9 -10.88 13.14 -32.88
C HIS A 9 -9.47 12.63 -32.55
N VAL A 10 -8.46 12.93 -33.37
CA VAL A 10 -7.07 12.53 -33.09
C VAL A 10 -6.49 13.34 -31.93
N ARG A 11 -6.77 14.65 -31.86
CA ARG A 11 -6.35 15.47 -30.71
C ARG A 11 -7.04 15.04 -29.42
N SER A 12 -8.32 14.70 -29.49
CA SER A 12 -9.07 14.16 -28.36
C SER A 12 -8.52 12.81 -27.91
N ALA A 13 -8.20 11.91 -28.86
CA ALA A 13 -7.63 10.61 -28.54
C ALA A 13 -6.24 10.73 -27.90
N ILE A 14 -5.41 11.68 -28.36
CA ILE A 14 -4.11 11.95 -27.74
C ILE A 14 -4.29 12.42 -26.30
N ALA A 15 -5.18 13.39 -26.05
CA ALA A 15 -5.42 13.92 -24.71
C ALA A 15 -5.93 12.84 -23.73
N VAL A 16 -6.79 11.94 -24.19
CA VAL A 16 -7.23 10.78 -23.39
C VAL A 16 -6.05 9.88 -23.05
N VAL A 17 -5.22 9.50 -24.02
CA VAL A 17 -4.06 8.64 -23.77
C VAL A 17 -3.03 9.29 -22.84
N GLU A 18 -2.81 10.59 -22.97
CA GLU A 18 -1.94 11.34 -22.05
C GLU A 18 -2.48 11.31 -20.62
N THR A 19 -3.79 11.50 -20.46
CA THR A 19 -4.46 11.44 -19.14
C THR A 19 -4.36 10.03 -18.54
N ASP A 20 -4.66 8.98 -19.32
CA ASP A 20 -4.56 7.59 -18.87
C ASP A 20 -3.12 7.22 -18.48
N HIS A 21 -2.13 7.74 -19.20
CA HIS A 21 -0.72 7.52 -18.89
C HIS A 21 -0.31 8.19 -17.58
N GLU A 22 -0.70 9.45 -17.36
CA GLU A 22 -0.46 10.16 -16.10
C GLU A 22 -1.11 9.45 -14.91
N ARG A 23 -2.34 8.96 -15.08
CA ARG A 23 -3.06 8.17 -14.08
C ARG A 23 -2.33 6.86 -13.77
N THR A 24 -1.89 6.14 -14.79
CA THR A 24 -1.13 4.88 -14.64
C THR A 24 0.18 5.09 -13.88
N ILE A 25 0.92 6.16 -14.18
CA ILE A 25 2.14 6.53 -13.45
C ILE A 25 1.81 6.83 -11.97
N THR A 26 0.76 7.62 -11.74
CA THR A 26 0.35 8.02 -10.38
C THR A 26 -0.02 6.81 -9.53
N GLU A 27 -0.80 5.87 -10.08
CA GLU A 27 -1.15 4.63 -9.41
C GLU A 27 0.08 3.77 -9.13
N ARG A 28 0.96 3.62 -10.13
CA ARG A 28 2.21 2.85 -9.97
C ARG A 28 3.06 3.41 -8.83
N ASP A 29 3.19 4.73 -8.74
CA ASP A 29 3.91 5.40 -7.65
C ASP A 29 3.21 5.21 -6.30
N ALA A 30 1.88 5.20 -6.27
CA ALA A 30 1.11 4.91 -5.07
C ALA A 30 1.36 3.49 -4.53
N PHE A 31 1.37 2.47 -5.40
CA PHE A 31 1.73 1.11 -5.00
C PHE A 31 3.19 0.99 -4.55
N ALA A 32 4.12 1.75 -5.15
CA ALA A 32 5.50 1.79 -4.69
C ALA A 32 5.61 2.35 -3.26
N ARG A 33 4.97 3.50 -3.00
CA ARG A 33 4.92 4.10 -1.65
C ARG A 33 4.27 3.16 -0.64
N PHE A 34 3.20 2.46 -1.02
CA PHE A 34 2.56 1.47 -0.17
C PHE A 34 3.52 0.34 0.23
N ALA A 35 4.26 -0.22 -0.74
CA ALA A 35 5.25 -1.27 -0.48
C ALA A 35 6.34 -0.81 0.48
N ASP A 36 6.83 0.42 0.31
CA ASP A 36 7.85 1.02 1.19
C ASP A 36 7.29 1.15 2.62
N CYS A 37 6.08 1.69 2.79
CA CYS A 37 5.43 1.78 4.10
C CYS A 37 5.24 0.41 4.78
N VAL A 38 4.80 -0.61 4.05
CA VAL A 38 4.61 -1.97 4.59
C VAL A 38 5.94 -2.61 5.00
N SER A 39 7.02 -2.31 4.29
CA SER A 39 8.37 -2.83 4.57
C SER A 39 8.96 -2.25 5.86
N GLU A 40 8.59 -1.01 6.20
CA GLU A 40 9.04 -0.33 7.42
C GLU A 40 8.30 -0.79 8.69
N PHE A 41 7.13 -1.43 8.56
CA PHE A 41 6.39 -1.90 9.72
C PHE A 41 7.10 -3.06 10.43
N GLU A 42 7.35 -2.88 11.74
CA GLU A 42 7.87 -3.94 12.60
C GLU A 42 6.91 -5.13 12.60
N VAL A 43 7.41 -6.27 12.10
CA VAL A 43 6.73 -7.55 12.27
C VAL A 43 6.88 -7.98 13.72
N SER A 44 5.82 -8.53 14.32
CA SER A 44 5.97 -9.22 15.60
C SER A 44 6.78 -10.49 15.38
N SER A 45 8.10 -10.34 15.31
CA SER A 45 9.03 -11.43 15.50
C SER A 45 8.85 -11.87 16.94
N VAL A 46 8.25 -13.04 17.17
CA VAL A 46 8.40 -13.71 18.45
C VAL A 46 9.87 -14.05 18.53
N ASP A 47 10.61 -13.22 19.25
CA ASP A 47 12.01 -13.41 19.59
C ASP A 47 12.11 -14.69 20.43
N LEU A 48 12.29 -15.83 19.76
CA LEU A 48 12.77 -17.04 20.41
C LEU A 48 14.28 -16.90 20.59
N HIS A 49 14.69 -16.05 21.53
CA HIS A 49 16.05 -16.08 22.06
C HIS A 49 16.05 -16.92 23.34
N PRO A 50 16.44 -18.21 23.29
CA PRO A 50 16.90 -18.87 24.50
C PRO A 50 18.30 -18.32 24.81
N ASP A 51 18.51 -17.98 26.09
CA ASP A 51 19.80 -17.71 26.72
C ASP A 51 20.22 -16.24 26.91
N HIS A 52 19.69 -15.60 27.97
CA HIS A 52 20.59 -15.02 28.97
C HIS A 52 19.85 -14.77 30.28
N ALA A 53 19.91 -15.75 31.18
CA ALA A 53 19.83 -15.46 32.59
C ALA A 53 21.15 -14.75 32.96
N GLN A 54 21.13 -13.44 33.21
CA GLN A 54 21.78 -12.82 34.38
C GLN A 54 21.60 -11.28 34.44
N GLN A 55 20.92 -10.83 35.51
CA GLN A 55 21.06 -9.54 36.23
C GLN A 55 20.72 -8.20 35.53
N ALA A 56 19.63 -7.58 36.02
CA ALA A 56 19.32 -6.14 35.94
C ALA A 56 20.17 -5.31 36.94
N PRO A 57 20.08 -3.95 37.05
CA PRO A 57 19.26 -2.99 36.29
C PRO A 57 19.99 -1.69 35.84
N ALA A 58 19.57 -1.09 34.73
CA ALA A 58 19.70 0.37 34.51
C ALA A 58 18.62 0.83 33.54
N GLN A 59 17.54 1.33 34.12
CA GLN A 59 16.39 1.89 33.42
C GLN A 59 16.83 3.19 32.74
N THR A 60 16.93 3.18 31.42
CA THR A 60 16.76 4.40 30.61
C THR A 60 15.49 4.18 29.80
N LEU A 61 14.36 4.53 30.42
CA LEU A 61 13.07 4.64 29.76
C LEU A 61 13.14 5.85 28.82
N VAL A 62 13.53 5.63 27.57
CA VAL A 62 13.06 6.50 26.49
C VAL A 62 11.64 6.05 26.19
N ALA A 63 10.68 6.67 26.88
CA ALA A 63 9.30 6.61 26.47
C ALA A 63 9.16 7.47 25.20
N PRO A 64 8.70 6.92 24.06
CA PRO A 64 8.01 7.76 23.12
C PRO A 64 6.64 8.08 23.73
N GLU A 65 6.44 9.35 24.08
CA GLU A 65 5.12 9.92 24.40
C GLU A 65 4.21 9.90 23.17
N THR A 66 3.72 8.72 22.77
CA THR A 66 2.56 8.56 21.87
C THR A 66 1.87 7.23 22.14
N ALA A 67 1.55 6.95 23.41
CA ALA A 67 0.57 5.94 23.77
C ALA A 67 -0.88 6.41 23.48
N ALA A 68 -1.11 7.10 22.36
CA ALA A 68 -2.42 7.21 21.76
C ALA A 68 -2.74 5.84 21.17
N ARG A 69 -3.26 4.92 22.00
CA ARG A 69 -3.72 3.56 21.66
C ARG A 69 -3.02 3.01 20.41
N ALA A 70 -1.80 2.50 20.56
CA ALA A 70 -1.02 1.99 19.44
C ALA A 70 -1.91 1.11 18.53
N LYS A 71 -2.25 1.64 17.36
CA LYS A 71 -3.02 0.91 16.34
C LYS A 71 -2.28 -0.39 16.03
N SER A 72 -3.03 -1.46 15.82
CA SER A 72 -2.43 -2.74 15.44
C SER A 72 -1.62 -2.59 14.15
N PRO A 73 -0.58 -3.41 13.94
CA PRO A 73 0.20 -3.40 12.71
C PRO A 73 -0.68 -3.46 11.44
N LEU A 74 -1.73 -4.28 11.43
CA LEU A 74 -2.64 -4.36 10.28
C LEU A 74 -3.56 -3.15 10.15
N ALA A 75 -3.96 -2.51 11.25
CA ALA A 75 -4.66 -1.24 11.16
C ALA A 75 -3.79 -0.17 10.48
N ARG A 76 -2.47 -0.15 10.76
CA ARG A 76 -1.54 0.74 10.07
C ARG A 76 -1.38 0.39 8.58
N VAL A 77 -1.38 -0.89 8.23
CA VAL A 77 -1.39 -1.34 6.82
C VAL A 77 -2.65 -0.87 6.09
N ARG A 78 -3.82 -1.00 6.72
CA ARG A 78 -5.10 -0.54 6.16
C ARG A 78 -5.11 0.98 5.96
N ASP A 79 -4.61 1.73 6.93
CA ASP A 79 -4.49 3.18 6.83
C ASP A 79 -3.50 3.58 5.71
N ALA A 80 -2.32 2.95 5.66
CA ALA A 80 -1.34 3.21 4.60
C ALA A 80 -1.93 2.94 3.20
N TYR A 81 -2.69 1.85 3.03
CA TYR A 81 -3.34 1.55 1.75
C TYR A 81 -4.35 2.63 1.35
N ARG A 82 -5.15 3.12 2.32
CA ARG A 82 -6.09 4.21 2.10
C ARG A 82 -5.38 5.51 1.72
N ASP A 83 -4.30 5.83 2.40
CA ASP A 83 -3.57 7.08 2.20
C ASP A 83 -2.77 7.10 0.89
N THR A 84 -2.31 5.92 0.42
CA THR A 84 -1.51 5.83 -0.81
C THR A 84 -2.33 5.43 -2.02
N VAL A 85 -2.92 4.23 -2.02
CA VAL A 85 -3.58 3.64 -3.21
C VAL A 85 -4.96 4.23 -3.40
N MET A 86 -5.78 4.26 -2.34
CA MET A 86 -7.09 4.91 -2.41
C MET A 86 -6.99 6.44 -2.35
N GLY A 87 -5.83 6.98 -1.97
CA GLY A 87 -5.58 8.41 -1.86
C GLY A 87 -5.13 9.07 -3.16
N VAL A 88 -5.05 8.33 -4.28
CA VAL A 88 -4.73 8.94 -5.58
C VAL A 88 -5.87 9.86 -6.03
N PRO A 89 -5.58 11.02 -6.65
CA PRO A 89 -6.60 12.04 -6.92
C PRO A 89 -7.83 11.56 -7.71
N HIS A 90 -7.64 10.56 -8.58
CA HIS A 90 -8.70 10.03 -9.45
C HIS A 90 -9.38 8.76 -8.91
N TYR A 91 -9.07 8.33 -7.68
CA TYR A 91 -9.55 7.05 -7.16
C TYR A 91 -11.07 7.02 -7.00
N ASP A 92 -11.62 7.99 -6.26
CA ASP A 92 -13.06 8.07 -5.96
C ASP A 92 -13.89 8.32 -7.22
N GLU A 93 -13.33 9.01 -8.23
CA GLU A 93 -14.03 9.29 -9.48
C GLU A 93 -14.09 8.07 -10.41
N GLU A 94 -13.09 7.19 -10.38
CA GLU A 94 -13.01 6.03 -11.28
C GLU A 94 -13.57 4.76 -10.67
N TYR A 95 -13.24 4.49 -9.41
CA TYR A 95 -13.51 3.22 -8.76
C TYR A 95 -14.63 3.35 -7.73
N ASP A 96 -14.54 4.33 -6.82
CA ASP A 96 -15.44 4.49 -5.66
C ASP A 96 -15.58 3.18 -4.84
N ASP A 97 -14.55 2.33 -4.88
CA ASP A 97 -14.55 1.02 -4.23
C ASP A 97 -14.40 1.17 -2.71
N SER A 98 -15.06 0.30 -1.96
CA SER A 98 -14.73 0.16 -0.54
C SER A 98 -13.36 -0.52 -0.36
N LEU A 99 -12.70 -0.29 0.78
CA LEU A 99 -11.43 -0.96 1.10
C LEU A 99 -11.43 -2.48 0.86
N PRO A 100 -12.43 -3.28 1.29
CA PRO A 100 -12.43 -4.71 1.01
C PRO A 100 -12.56 -5.05 -0.48
N GLU A 101 -13.31 -4.27 -1.27
CA GLU A 101 -13.45 -4.47 -2.72
C GLU A 101 -12.12 -4.21 -3.41
N SER A 102 -11.50 -3.06 -3.12
CA SER A 102 -10.19 -2.72 -3.68
C SER A 102 -9.10 -3.71 -3.32
N LEU A 103 -9.02 -4.11 -2.04
CA LEU A 103 -8.04 -5.13 -1.61
C LEU A 103 -8.25 -6.47 -2.30
N THR A 104 -9.50 -6.85 -2.60
CA THR A 104 -9.81 -8.12 -3.27
C THR A 104 -9.60 -8.04 -4.79
N GLY A 105 -9.73 -6.85 -5.37
CA GLY A 105 -9.40 -6.59 -6.78
C GLY A 105 -7.90 -6.60 -7.03
N GLU A 106 -7.12 -5.97 -6.15
CA GLU A 106 -5.68 -5.84 -6.29
C GLU A 106 -4.90 -7.03 -5.71
N PHE A 107 -5.42 -7.64 -4.64
CA PHE A 107 -4.81 -8.78 -3.97
C PHE A 107 -5.73 -10.00 -4.03
N SER A 108 -5.15 -11.20 -3.87
CA SER A 108 -5.98 -12.40 -3.82
C SER A 108 -6.96 -12.33 -2.63
N PRO A 109 -8.17 -12.92 -2.73
CA PRO A 109 -9.17 -12.88 -1.66
C PRO A 109 -8.64 -13.35 -0.30
N GLU A 110 -7.72 -14.32 -0.31
CA GLU A 110 -7.05 -14.83 0.89
C GLU A 110 -6.20 -13.75 1.59
N VAL A 111 -5.42 -12.98 0.82
CA VAL A 111 -4.57 -11.90 1.38
C VAL A 111 -5.45 -10.75 1.87
N ALA A 112 -6.47 -10.38 1.11
CA ALA A 112 -7.43 -9.35 1.52
C ALA A 112 -8.12 -9.72 2.84
N ALA A 113 -8.61 -10.97 2.97
CA ALA A 113 -9.23 -11.45 4.20
C ALA A 113 -8.27 -11.42 5.39
N ALA A 114 -7.01 -11.82 5.20
CA ALA A 114 -6.00 -11.77 6.26
C ALA A 114 -5.72 -10.33 6.73
N VAL A 115 -5.65 -9.37 5.80
CA VAL A 115 -5.42 -7.95 6.12
C VAL A 115 -6.61 -7.32 6.86
N LEU A 116 -7.84 -7.73 6.52
CA LEU A 116 -9.05 -7.17 7.10
C LEU A 116 -9.40 -7.75 8.48
N THR A 117 -9.08 -9.04 8.71
CA THR A 117 -9.52 -9.76 9.92
C THR A 117 -8.45 -9.91 10.99
N SER A 118 -7.16 -9.86 10.61
CA SER A 118 -6.05 -9.95 11.56
C SER A 118 -5.68 -8.58 12.12
N GLU A 119 -5.14 -8.61 13.34
CA GLU A 119 -4.51 -7.46 13.98
C GLU A 119 -2.97 -7.60 13.98
N GLN A 120 -2.43 -8.81 13.77
CA GLN A 120 -0.98 -9.07 13.81
C GLN A 120 -0.40 -9.19 12.40
N LEU A 121 0.71 -8.48 12.16
CA LEU A 121 1.49 -8.58 10.93
C LEU A 121 2.57 -9.64 11.10
N THR A 122 2.30 -10.85 10.59
CA THR A 122 3.30 -11.90 10.55
C THR A 122 4.29 -11.64 9.41
N PRO A 123 5.56 -12.09 9.52
CA PRO A 123 6.53 -11.95 8.44
C PRO A 123 6.03 -12.53 7.11
N HIS A 124 5.41 -13.72 7.15
CA HIS A 124 4.85 -14.36 5.96
C HIS A 124 3.73 -13.53 5.30
N LEU A 125 2.84 -12.93 6.10
CA LEU A 125 1.78 -12.07 5.57
C LEU A 125 2.35 -10.78 4.97
N ARG A 126 3.35 -10.18 5.63
CA ARG A 126 4.05 -8.99 5.10
C ARG A 126 4.68 -9.29 3.75
N ASP A 127 5.44 -10.37 3.65
CA ASP A 127 6.15 -10.71 2.41
C ASP A 127 5.14 -11.01 1.28
N ARG A 128 4.06 -11.76 1.57
CA ARG A 128 2.97 -11.98 0.60
C ARG A 128 2.30 -10.68 0.15
N LEU A 129 2.14 -9.71 1.06
CA LEU A 129 1.54 -8.41 0.76
C LEU A 129 2.46 -7.56 -0.12
N ILE A 130 3.77 -7.55 0.16
CA ILE A 130 4.78 -6.87 -0.65
C ILE A 130 4.82 -7.48 -2.06
N ASP A 131 4.83 -8.81 -2.17
CA ASP A 131 4.79 -9.49 -3.47
C ASP A 131 3.51 -9.17 -4.26
N ALA A 132 2.35 -9.16 -3.59
CA ALA A 132 1.10 -8.81 -4.22
C ALA A 132 1.09 -7.34 -4.69
N THR A 133 1.64 -6.44 -3.88
CA THR A 133 1.81 -5.01 -4.21
C THR A 133 2.73 -4.82 -5.41
N HIS A 134 3.83 -5.56 -5.50
CA HIS A 134 4.71 -5.52 -6.65
C HIS A 134 4.03 -6.01 -7.92
N ARG A 135 3.23 -7.09 -7.86
CA ARG A 135 2.43 -7.55 -9.01
C ARG A 135 1.42 -6.50 -9.47
N ALA A 136 0.70 -5.88 -8.53
CA ALA A 136 -0.26 -4.80 -8.83
C ALA A 136 0.44 -3.57 -9.44
N ARG A 137 1.68 -3.29 -9.04
CA ARG A 137 2.52 -2.25 -9.66
C ARG A 137 2.98 -2.65 -11.07
N GLU A 138 3.32 -3.90 -11.29
CA GLU A 138 3.86 -4.39 -12.58
C GLU A 138 2.80 -4.59 -13.66
N SER A 139 1.52 -4.74 -13.28
CA SER A 139 0.39 -4.75 -14.23
C SER A 139 0.14 -3.37 -14.84
N ARG A 140 0.56 -2.30 -14.14
CA ARG A 140 0.48 -0.90 -14.56
C ARG A 140 1.74 -0.54 -15.36
N ARG A 141 1.66 -0.68 -16.68
CA ARG A 141 2.76 -0.47 -17.64
C ARG A 141 2.48 0.66 -18.63
#